data_AF-A0A8C4QWB7-F1
#
_entry.id   AF-A0A8C4QWB7-F1
#
_cell.length_a   1.000
_cell.length_b   1.000
_cell.length_c   1.000
_cell.angle_alpha   90.00
_cell.angle_beta   90.00
_cell.angle_gamma   90.00
#
_symmetry.space_group_name_H-M   'P 1'
#
loop_
_entity.id
_entity.type
_entity.pdbx_description
1 polymer ?
#
loop_
_entity_poly.entity_id
_entity_poly.type
_entity_poly.pdbx_seq_one_letter_code
_entity_poly.pdbx_strand_id
1 'polypeptide(L)'
;MAEMPTIVRDLCHVLYFGKYLPRLAAIAVECVGAFAVDYWLQTHLLRAGVLWHLLGYLFNYDYTLEEGGVQASQETNQQEVANNLARLSLQSLARLAGSCSAGESGSTPENPAIRLCLSTMLTPYVSRKMLCTEPPEVLKLLNSNTENPYLIWNNGTRAELLDFLEKQQENIIKKGDCDKSYGSEFVFSIYEKELVVGDIFVRVYNEQPTFPLEVPQAFAASLLDSLVSQAQYLHTLMAITETERLELQQHGEQLRHAEMGLEALCNVIKNNPDTEGQCIGHFKLLFSLLRIHGAGRLQQLTLEVINNVTSNQDCVTSIAESSILSSLLLLLHSLPSSRQLVLETLYSLTSNTKIIKEAVNKGELLAQHKVFHNVSSVFLLKC
;
A
#
# COMPACT_ATOMS: atom_id res chain seq x y z
N MET A 1 11.79 -35.22 11.95
CA MET A 1 12.62 -34.98 13.15
C MET A 1 11.69 -34.95 14.35
N ALA A 2 12.00 -35.67 15.42
CA ALA A 2 11.26 -35.57 16.67
C ALA A 2 11.26 -34.12 17.16
N GLU A 3 10.17 -33.67 17.79
CA GLU A 3 10.08 -32.35 18.40
C GLU A 3 11.32 -32.10 19.28
N MET A 4 12.07 -31.02 19.02
CA MET A 4 13.25 -30.62 19.80
C MET A 4 12.95 -29.38 20.66
N PRO A 5 11.96 -29.44 21.58
CA PRO A 5 11.48 -28.25 22.27
C PRO A 5 12.53 -27.64 23.20
N THR A 6 13.43 -28.46 23.76
CA THR A 6 14.52 -28.00 24.63
C THR A 6 15.53 -27.16 23.85
N ILE A 7 15.98 -27.64 22.69
CA ILE A 7 16.97 -26.93 21.86
C ILE A 7 16.41 -25.58 21.40
N VAL A 8 15.15 -25.54 20.94
CA VAL A 8 14.49 -24.30 20.51
C VAL A 8 14.40 -23.27 21.64
N ARG A 9 14.03 -23.71 22.85
CA ARG A 9 13.98 -22.84 24.02
C ARG A 9 15.36 -22.33 24.43
N ASP A 10 16.35 -23.22 24.46
CA ASP A 10 17.71 -22.89 24.87
C ASP A 10 18.36 -21.92 23.86
N LEU A 11 18.07 -22.07 22.55
CA LEU A 11 18.42 -21.08 21.52
C LEU A 11 17.82 -19.71 21.82
N CYS A 12 16.52 -19.63 22.13
CA CYS A 12 15.89 -18.35 22.45
C CYS A 12 16.48 -17.69 23.70
N HIS A 13 16.86 -18.48 24.72
CA HIS A 13 17.58 -17.96 25.89
C HIS A 13 18.96 -17.40 25.53
N VAL A 14 19.72 -18.07 24.67
CA VAL A 14 21.00 -17.56 24.17
C VAL A 14 20.79 -16.25 23.39
N LEU A 15 19.78 -16.23 22.53
CA LEU A 15 19.41 -15.04 21.75
C LEU A 15 18.89 -13.90 22.63
N TYR A 16 18.34 -14.16 23.82
CA TYR A 16 17.97 -13.08 24.75
C TYR A 16 19.19 -12.34 25.30
N PHE A 17 20.28 -13.05 25.58
CA PHE A 17 21.52 -12.46 26.08
C PHE A 17 22.48 -12.00 24.99
N GLY A 18 22.11 -12.08 23.71
CA GLY A 18 23.03 -11.84 22.61
C GLY A 18 23.55 -10.41 22.48
N LYS A 19 22.89 -9.42 23.12
CA LYS A 19 23.46 -8.08 23.29
C LYS A 19 24.80 -8.11 24.07
N TYR A 20 24.94 -9.03 25.01
CA TYR A 20 26.15 -9.19 25.83
C TYR A 20 27.10 -10.26 25.26
N LEU A 21 26.57 -11.20 24.49
CA LEU A 21 27.31 -12.33 23.92
C LEU A 21 27.11 -12.44 22.39
N PRO A 22 27.47 -11.40 21.60
CA PRO A 22 27.06 -11.30 20.20
C PRO A 22 27.66 -12.38 19.30
N ARG A 23 28.85 -12.89 19.62
CA ARG A 23 29.47 -14.01 18.89
C ARG A 23 28.74 -15.33 19.12
N LEU A 24 28.28 -15.58 20.34
CA LEU A 24 27.47 -16.77 20.64
C LEU A 24 26.08 -16.64 20.00
N ALA A 25 25.51 -15.43 20.03
CA ALA A 25 24.25 -15.14 19.36
C ALA A 25 24.33 -15.34 17.85
N ALA A 26 25.44 -14.97 17.20
CA ALA A 26 25.65 -15.22 15.77
C ALA A 26 25.54 -16.71 15.42
N ILE A 27 26.20 -17.57 16.19
CA ILE A 27 26.13 -19.03 16.02
C ILE A 27 24.69 -19.54 16.27
N ALA A 28 24.00 -19.00 17.28
CA ALA A 28 22.61 -19.35 17.56
C ALA A 28 21.67 -18.93 16.42
N VAL A 29 21.88 -17.76 15.82
CA VAL A 29 21.14 -17.27 14.65
C VAL A 29 21.38 -18.17 13.44
N GLU A 30 22.62 -18.57 13.16
CA GLU A 30 22.93 -19.54 12.10
C GLU A 30 22.20 -20.88 12.32
N CYS A 31 22.13 -21.34 13.58
CA CYS A 31 21.37 -22.54 13.94
C CYS A 31 19.86 -22.38 13.66
N VAL A 32 19.29 -21.21 13.97
CA VAL A 32 17.90 -20.88 13.60
C VAL A 32 17.70 -20.93 12.08
N GLY A 33 18.63 -20.33 11.30
CA GLY A 33 18.60 -20.39 9.84
C GLY A 33 18.73 -21.82 9.30
N ALA A 34 19.52 -22.69 9.95
CA ALA A 34 19.66 -24.09 9.59
C ALA A 34 18.37 -24.89 9.87
N PHE A 35 17.68 -24.60 10.98
CA PHE A 35 16.41 -25.24 11.34
C PHE A 35 15.24 -24.83 10.43
N ALA A 36 15.38 -23.72 9.71
CA ALA A 36 14.37 -23.25 8.78
C ALA A 36 14.11 -24.17 7.57
N VAL A 37 14.86 -25.27 7.39
CA VAL A 37 14.62 -26.25 6.31
C VAL A 37 13.36 -27.10 6.51
N ASP A 38 12.79 -27.12 7.72
CA ASP A 38 11.61 -27.91 8.06
C ASP A 38 10.48 -27.01 8.59
N TYR A 39 9.28 -27.18 8.02
CA TYR A 39 8.10 -26.37 8.35
C TYR A 39 7.70 -26.45 9.85
N TRP A 40 7.83 -27.63 10.46
CA TRP A 40 7.47 -27.80 11.86
C TRP A 40 8.51 -27.13 12.75
N LEU A 41 9.80 -27.26 12.46
CA LEU A 41 10.84 -26.54 13.19
C LEU A 41 10.67 -25.02 13.10
N GLN A 42 10.36 -24.47 11.91
CA GLN A 42 10.00 -23.06 11.75
C GLN A 42 8.85 -22.67 12.68
N THR A 43 7.80 -23.49 12.76
CA THR A 43 6.63 -23.25 13.62
C THR A 43 6.98 -23.30 15.10
N HIS A 44 7.86 -24.22 15.53
CA HIS A 44 8.32 -24.29 16.91
C HIS A 44 9.17 -23.08 17.28
N LEU A 45 10.03 -22.62 16.38
CA LEU A 45 10.83 -21.41 16.54
C LEU A 45 9.94 -20.16 16.65
N LEU A 46 8.91 -20.03 15.82
CA LEU A 46 7.92 -18.96 15.93
C LEU A 46 7.25 -18.97 17.31
N ARG A 47 6.75 -20.14 17.74
CA ARG A 47 6.08 -20.30 19.04
C ARG A 47 6.97 -20.01 20.24
N ALA A 48 8.29 -20.22 20.09
CA ALA A 48 9.29 -19.87 21.08
C ALA A 48 9.73 -18.40 21.02
N GLY A 49 9.13 -17.58 20.15
CA GLY A 49 9.39 -16.15 20.05
C GLY A 49 10.73 -15.81 19.43
N VAL A 50 11.24 -16.64 18.52
CA VAL A 50 12.53 -16.40 17.89
C VAL A 50 12.56 -15.04 17.16
N LEU A 51 11.44 -14.65 16.54
CA LEU A 51 11.33 -13.41 15.75
C LEU A 51 11.64 -12.16 16.58
N TRP A 52 11.23 -12.14 17.85
CA TRP A 52 11.47 -11.02 18.76
C TRP A 52 12.95 -10.68 18.86
N HIS A 53 13.77 -11.72 18.91
CA HIS A 53 15.22 -11.61 19.07
C HIS A 53 15.90 -11.19 17.77
N LEU A 54 15.60 -11.89 16.66
CA LEU A 54 16.24 -11.61 15.37
C LEU A 54 15.89 -10.20 14.87
N LEU A 55 14.63 -9.76 15.00
CA LEU A 55 14.21 -8.43 14.59
C LEU A 55 14.92 -7.33 15.38
N GLY A 56 15.11 -7.52 16.69
CA GLY A 56 15.84 -6.58 17.53
C GLY A 56 17.29 -6.37 17.08
N TYR A 57 17.94 -7.40 16.55
CA TYR A 57 19.31 -7.28 16.06
C TYR A 57 19.47 -6.45 14.79
N LEU A 58 18.44 -6.36 13.95
CA LEU A 58 18.49 -5.61 12.69
C LEU A 58 18.79 -4.12 12.91
N PHE A 59 18.33 -3.57 14.04
CA PHE A 59 18.45 -2.16 14.39
C PHE A 59 19.77 -1.76 15.05
N ASN A 60 20.68 -2.73 15.24
CA ASN A 60 22.06 -2.45 15.65
C ASN A 60 23.01 -2.30 14.46
N TYR A 61 22.50 -2.39 13.22
CA TYR A 61 23.30 -2.25 12.02
C TYR A 61 23.66 -0.79 11.76
N ASP A 62 24.96 -0.53 11.59
CA ASP A 62 25.49 0.76 11.19
C ASP A 62 26.11 0.65 9.80
N TYR A 63 25.38 1.16 8.80
CA TYR A 63 25.83 1.18 7.41
C TYR A 63 26.96 2.17 7.15
N THR A 64 27.18 3.16 8.04
CA THR A 64 28.22 4.17 7.86
C THR A 64 29.62 3.60 8.07
N LEU A 65 29.75 2.48 8.78
CA LEU A 65 31.03 1.78 8.96
C LEU A 65 31.57 1.25 7.63
N GLU A 66 30.71 0.67 6.79
CA GLU A 66 31.08 0.16 5.47
C GLU A 66 31.36 1.31 4.49
N GLU A 67 30.51 2.33 4.49
CA GLU A 67 30.64 3.50 3.60
C GLU A 67 31.81 4.42 3.96
N GLY A 68 32.23 4.41 5.24
CA GLY A 68 33.34 5.21 5.75
C GLY A 68 34.72 4.72 5.30
N GLY A 69 34.81 3.57 4.62
CA GLY A 69 36.07 3.03 4.08
C GLY A 69 37.09 2.60 5.14
N VAL A 70 36.67 2.49 6.40
CA VAL A 70 37.53 2.02 7.50
C VAL A 70 37.64 0.51 7.42
N GLN A 71 38.86 -0.02 7.37
CA GLN A 71 39.08 -1.46 7.50
C GLN A 71 38.76 -1.90 8.93
N ALA A 72 37.58 -2.50 9.11
CA ALA A 72 37.13 -3.06 10.37
C ALA A 72 37.13 -4.59 10.32
N SER A 73 37.49 -5.23 11.44
CA SER A 73 37.33 -6.68 11.60
C SER A 73 36.53 -6.97 12.87
N GLN A 74 35.90 -8.14 12.91
CA GLN A 74 35.16 -8.60 14.09
C GLN A 74 36.04 -8.80 15.33
N GLU A 75 37.37 -8.83 15.16
CA GLU A 75 38.33 -8.95 16.25
C GLU A 75 38.62 -7.61 16.94
N THR A 76 38.60 -6.52 16.17
CA THR A 76 39.01 -5.19 16.64
C THR A 76 37.83 -4.24 16.83
N ASN A 77 36.70 -4.48 16.16
CA ASN A 77 35.57 -3.56 16.13
C ASN A 77 34.26 -4.25 16.57
N GLN A 78 33.70 -3.79 17.69
CA GLN A 78 32.42 -4.29 18.21
C GLN A 78 31.24 -3.99 17.27
N GLN A 79 31.27 -2.88 16.54
CA GLN A 79 30.23 -2.54 15.57
C GLN A 79 30.24 -3.51 14.37
N GLU A 80 31.42 -4.00 13.95
CA GLU A 80 31.47 -5.02 12.89
C GLU A 80 30.88 -6.37 13.37
N VAL A 81 31.03 -6.69 14.66
CA VAL A 81 30.36 -7.86 15.26
C VAL A 81 28.84 -7.67 15.24
N ALA A 82 28.34 -6.48 15.60
CA ALA A 82 26.91 -6.16 15.55
C ALA A 82 26.35 -6.19 14.11
N ASN A 83 27.10 -5.63 13.16
CA ASN A 83 26.73 -5.64 11.74
C ASN A 83 26.66 -7.08 11.21
N ASN A 84 27.64 -7.93 11.53
CA ASN A 84 27.60 -9.34 11.16
C ASN A 84 26.38 -10.07 11.75
N LEU A 85 26.08 -9.83 13.04
CA LEU A 85 24.90 -10.41 13.69
C LEU A 85 23.60 -9.96 13.03
N ALA A 86 23.48 -8.69 12.64
CA ALA A 86 22.32 -8.17 11.92
C ALA A 86 22.16 -8.82 10.53
N ARG A 87 23.26 -8.98 9.78
CA ARG A 87 23.26 -9.67 8.46
C ARG A 87 22.78 -11.12 8.60
N LEU A 88 23.35 -11.88 9.55
CA LEU A 88 22.94 -13.26 9.81
C LEU A 88 21.48 -13.36 10.28
N SER A 89 21.03 -12.39 11.08
CA SER A 89 19.64 -12.33 11.57
C SER A 89 18.67 -12.10 10.42
N LEU A 90 18.96 -11.16 9.53
CA LEU A 90 18.12 -10.92 8.36
C LEU A 90 18.06 -12.14 7.43
N GLN A 91 19.19 -12.79 7.17
CA GLN A 91 19.24 -14.02 6.37
C GLN A 91 18.42 -15.15 7.01
N SER A 92 18.51 -15.30 8.33
CA SER A 92 17.75 -16.32 9.06
C SER A 92 16.25 -16.03 9.06
N LEU A 93 15.85 -14.76 9.15
CA LEU A 93 14.45 -14.34 8.97
C LEU A 93 13.94 -14.65 7.55
N ALA A 94 14.74 -14.36 6.51
CA ALA A 94 14.40 -14.69 5.13
C ALA A 94 14.20 -16.20 4.93
N ARG A 95 15.08 -17.02 5.52
CA ARG A 95 14.98 -18.48 5.51
C ARG A 95 13.74 -18.99 6.27
N LEU A 96 13.39 -18.37 7.40
CA LEU A 96 12.18 -18.72 8.15
C LEU A 96 10.89 -18.36 7.40
N ALA A 97 10.91 -17.28 6.63
CA ALA A 97 9.79 -16.84 5.79
C ALA A 97 9.61 -17.70 4.52
N GLY A 98 10.67 -18.38 4.09
CA GLY A 98 10.73 -19.15 2.86
C GLY A 98 11.57 -18.43 1.80
N SER A 99 12.74 -18.98 1.51
CA SER A 99 13.66 -18.48 0.49
C SER A 99 13.61 -19.37 -0.76
N CYS A 100 13.05 -18.85 -1.85
CA CYS A 100 12.96 -19.54 -3.13
C CYS A 100 14.25 -19.39 -3.95
N SER A 101 15.26 -20.23 -3.69
CA SER A 101 16.26 -20.55 -4.72
C SER A 101 15.85 -21.87 -5.38
N ALA A 102 15.17 -21.76 -6.52
CA ALA A 102 14.75 -22.91 -7.31
C ALA A 102 15.99 -23.70 -7.76
N GLY A 103 16.28 -24.82 -7.09
CA GLY A 103 17.30 -25.78 -7.51
C GLY A 103 18.65 -25.74 -6.77
N GLU A 104 18.83 -24.91 -5.75
CA GLU A 104 20.06 -24.89 -4.94
C GLU A 104 19.88 -25.58 -3.58
N SER A 105 20.97 -26.18 -3.10
CA SER A 105 21.12 -26.79 -1.77
C SER A 105 20.96 -25.75 -0.66
N GLY A 106 19.74 -25.29 -0.42
CA GLY A 106 19.48 -24.18 0.50
C GLY A 106 18.03 -23.68 0.54
N SER A 107 17.13 -24.20 -0.29
CA SER A 107 15.71 -23.81 -0.26
C SER A 107 15.05 -24.16 1.08
N THR A 108 14.12 -23.31 1.49
CA THR A 108 13.36 -23.46 2.73
C THR A 108 11.87 -23.41 2.43
N PRO A 109 11.03 -24.21 3.11
CA PRO A 109 9.59 -24.19 2.92
C PRO A 109 9.01 -22.82 3.34
N GLU A 110 7.94 -22.40 2.68
CA GLU A 110 7.21 -21.20 3.08
C GLU A 110 6.41 -21.46 4.37
N ASN A 111 6.47 -20.53 5.31
CA ASN A 111 5.63 -20.52 6.49
C ASN A 111 4.70 -19.29 6.49
N PRO A 112 3.40 -19.45 6.21
CA PRO A 112 2.49 -18.32 6.05
C PRO A 112 2.33 -17.52 7.35
N ALA A 113 2.41 -18.17 8.52
CA ALA A 113 2.31 -17.49 9.81
C ALA A 113 3.52 -16.56 10.02
N ILE A 114 4.73 -17.03 9.73
CA ILE A 114 5.94 -16.22 9.85
C ILE A 114 5.92 -15.06 8.83
N ARG A 115 5.52 -15.34 7.58
CA ARG A 115 5.40 -14.30 6.55
C ARG A 115 4.41 -13.21 6.97
N LEU A 116 3.28 -13.60 7.55
CA LEU A 116 2.30 -12.65 8.08
C LEU A 116 2.91 -11.80 9.20
N CYS A 117 3.52 -12.42 10.22
CA CYS A 117 4.15 -11.71 11.34
C CYS A 117 5.21 -10.70 10.85
N LEU A 118 6.06 -11.10 9.91
CA LEU A 118 7.07 -10.22 9.33
C LEU A 118 6.45 -9.10 8.49
N SER A 119 5.44 -9.40 7.67
CA SER A 119 4.74 -8.38 6.88
C SER A 119 4.02 -7.36 7.76
N THR A 120 3.51 -7.76 8.91
CA THR A 120 2.88 -6.86 9.86
C THR A 120 3.92 -5.99 10.57
N MET A 121 4.99 -6.58 11.11
CA MET A 121 5.99 -5.86 11.90
C MET A 121 6.97 -5.02 11.08
N LEU A 122 7.39 -5.48 9.91
CA LEU A 122 8.37 -4.79 9.05
C LEU A 122 7.72 -4.05 7.87
N THR A 123 6.40 -4.21 7.67
CA THR A 123 5.64 -3.91 6.44
C THR A 123 5.78 -4.99 5.34
N PRO A 124 4.76 -5.14 4.47
CA PRO A 124 4.81 -6.04 3.33
C PRO A 124 5.96 -5.71 2.37
N TYR A 125 6.26 -4.42 2.16
CA TYR A 125 7.32 -3.96 1.28
C TYR A 125 8.70 -4.45 1.72
N VAL A 126 9.06 -4.22 2.98
CA VAL A 126 10.36 -4.66 3.52
C VAL A 126 10.43 -6.19 3.55
N SER A 127 9.33 -6.87 3.88
CA SER A 127 9.29 -8.34 3.88
C SER A 127 9.55 -8.92 2.48
N ARG A 128 9.06 -8.29 1.41
CA ARG A 128 9.40 -8.68 0.03
C ARG A 128 10.87 -8.40 -0.29
N LYS A 129 11.37 -7.21 0.05
CA LYS A 129 12.78 -6.82 -0.16
C LYS A 129 13.75 -7.77 0.55
N MET A 130 13.43 -8.21 1.76
CA MET A 130 14.21 -9.19 2.52
C MET A 130 14.41 -10.51 1.76
N LEU A 131 13.48 -10.91 0.90
CA LEU A 131 13.54 -12.18 0.15
C LEU A 131 14.25 -12.05 -1.20
N CYS A 132 14.38 -10.83 -1.74
CA CYS A 132 14.78 -10.59 -3.13
C CYS A 132 15.98 -9.63 -3.26
N THR A 133 16.55 -9.16 -2.15
CA THR A 133 17.58 -8.13 -2.15
C THR A 133 18.70 -8.52 -1.18
N GLU A 134 19.92 -8.06 -1.45
CA GLU A 134 21.08 -8.35 -0.61
C GLU A 134 20.91 -7.77 0.82
N PRO A 135 21.37 -8.50 1.86
CA PRO A 135 21.17 -8.08 3.25
C PRO A 135 21.61 -6.65 3.60
N PRO A 136 22.77 -6.14 3.13
CA PRO A 136 23.21 -4.78 3.46
C PRO A 136 22.24 -3.69 3.00
N GLU A 137 21.61 -3.86 1.83
CA GLU A 137 20.66 -2.87 1.30
C GLU A 137 19.39 -2.79 2.15
N VAL A 138 18.84 -3.94 2.55
CA VAL A 138 17.64 -4.02 3.39
C VAL A 138 17.94 -3.52 4.81
N LEU A 139 19.12 -3.84 5.36
CA LEU A 139 19.55 -3.33 6.66
C LEU A 139 19.76 -1.82 6.64
N LYS A 140 20.34 -1.28 5.56
CA LYS A 140 20.45 0.17 5.36
C LYS A 140 19.07 0.82 5.28
N LEU A 141 18.13 0.25 4.53
CA LEU A 141 16.74 0.72 4.45
C LEU A 141 16.11 0.79 5.85
N LEU A 142 16.24 -0.29 6.63
CA LEU A 142 15.70 -0.37 8.00
C LEU A 142 16.34 0.63 8.96
N ASN A 143 17.62 0.96 8.80
CA ASN A 143 18.34 1.88 9.69
C ASN A 143 18.40 3.32 9.16
N SER A 144 17.73 3.62 8.05
CA SER A 144 17.58 4.95 7.48
C SER A 144 16.17 5.50 7.72
N ASN A 145 15.98 6.80 7.56
CA ASN A 145 14.63 7.38 7.43
C ASN A 145 14.22 7.29 5.97
N THR A 146 13.04 6.76 5.70
CA THR A 146 12.48 6.61 4.35
C THR A 146 11.01 6.97 4.39
N GLU A 147 10.58 7.84 3.47
CA GLU A 147 9.17 8.12 3.24
C GLU A 147 8.91 8.03 1.74
N ASN A 148 8.31 6.91 1.34
CA ASN A 148 7.88 6.65 -0.02
C ASN A 148 6.51 5.94 0.00
N PRO A 149 5.84 5.79 -1.16
CA PRO A 149 4.49 5.22 -1.21
C PRO A 149 4.34 3.83 -0.60
N TYR A 150 5.41 3.04 -0.48
CA TYR A 150 5.38 1.70 0.09
C TYR A 150 5.83 1.64 1.56
N LEU A 151 6.45 2.70 2.08
CA LEU A 151 7.10 2.67 3.38
C LEU A 151 7.18 4.07 4.00
N ILE A 152 6.54 4.23 5.17
CA ILE A 152 6.76 5.35 6.08
C ILE A 152 7.59 4.83 7.25
N TRP A 153 8.90 5.09 7.23
CA TRP A 153 9.84 4.56 8.19
C TRP A 153 10.74 5.66 8.76
N ASN A 154 10.61 5.93 10.05
CA ASN A 154 11.35 6.97 10.73
C ASN A 154 11.81 6.51 12.13
N ASN A 155 12.49 7.39 12.86
CA ASN A 155 12.92 7.11 14.23
C ASN A 155 11.76 6.71 15.15
N GLY A 156 10.57 7.29 14.96
CA GLY A 156 9.38 7.00 15.75
C GLY A 156 8.82 5.60 15.49
N THR A 157 8.64 5.22 14.23
CA THR A 157 8.15 3.87 13.87
C THR A 157 9.13 2.78 14.32
N ARG A 158 10.44 3.04 14.18
CA ARG A 158 11.47 2.13 14.70
C ARG A 158 11.41 1.99 16.22
N ALA A 159 11.28 3.10 16.94
CA ALA A 159 11.21 3.08 18.39
C ALA A 159 9.96 2.32 18.89
N GLU A 160 8.82 2.51 18.22
CA GLU A 160 7.57 1.80 18.53
C GLU A 160 7.72 0.29 18.34
N LEU A 161 8.29 -0.15 17.21
CA LEU A 161 8.58 -1.57 17.00
C LEU A 161 9.58 -2.11 18.03
N LEU A 162 10.67 -1.40 18.29
CA LEU A 162 11.68 -1.84 19.26
C LEU A 162 11.10 -1.99 20.67
N ASP A 163 10.30 -1.03 21.14
CA ASP A 163 9.63 -1.11 22.44
C ASP A 163 8.66 -2.30 22.53
N PHE A 164 7.92 -2.58 21.45
CA PHE A 164 7.10 -3.80 21.37
C PHE A 164 7.96 -5.07 21.44
N LEU A 165 9.03 -5.17 20.64
CA LEU A 165 9.92 -6.34 20.61
C LEU A 165 10.59 -6.59 21.96
N GLU A 166 11.13 -5.56 22.60
CA GLU A 166 11.77 -5.67 23.92
C GLU A 166 10.78 -6.19 24.96
N LYS A 167 9.54 -5.68 24.99
CA LYS A 167 8.48 -6.19 25.88
C LYS A 167 8.18 -7.67 25.63
N GLN A 168 8.09 -8.10 24.37
CA GLN A 168 7.82 -9.50 24.04
C GLN A 168 8.99 -10.43 24.39
N GLN A 169 10.24 -10.00 24.17
CA GLN A 169 11.43 -10.73 24.58
C GLN A 169 11.45 -10.94 26.10
N GLU A 170 11.18 -9.89 26.88
CA GLU A 170 11.17 -10.02 28.33
C GLU A 170 10.05 -10.92 28.84
N ASN A 171 8.84 -10.79 28.29
CA ASN A 171 7.70 -11.58 28.71
C ASN A 171 7.93 -13.08 28.41
N ILE A 172 8.41 -13.42 27.21
CA ILE A 172 8.56 -14.82 26.83
C ILE A 172 9.64 -15.53 27.66
N ILE A 173 10.74 -14.84 27.97
CA ILE A 173 11.87 -15.42 28.72
C ILE A 173 11.60 -15.44 30.23
N LYS A 174 11.07 -14.35 30.80
CA LYS A 174 10.87 -14.23 32.26
C LYS A 174 9.57 -14.86 32.74
N LYS A 175 8.50 -14.80 31.94
CA LYS A 175 7.15 -15.24 32.35
C LYS A 175 6.68 -16.49 31.60
N GLY A 176 7.33 -16.85 30.50
CA GLY A 176 6.88 -17.96 29.63
C GLY A 176 5.61 -17.64 28.86
N ASP A 177 5.24 -16.36 28.75
CA ASP A 177 4.04 -15.89 28.06
C ASP A 177 4.41 -14.74 27.11
N CYS A 178 3.71 -14.60 26.00
CA CYS A 178 3.95 -13.53 25.03
C CYS A 178 2.68 -13.24 24.24
N ASP A 179 2.73 -12.24 23.36
CA ASP A 179 1.65 -11.98 22.42
C ASP A 179 1.24 -13.26 21.67
N LYS A 180 -0.05 -13.60 21.80
CA LYS A 180 -0.64 -14.80 21.19
C LYS A 180 -0.70 -14.72 19.68
N SER A 181 -0.70 -13.51 19.13
CA SER A 181 -0.66 -13.27 17.69
C SER A 181 0.75 -13.41 17.12
N TYR A 182 1.79 -13.52 17.96
CA TYR A 182 3.19 -13.49 17.55
C TYR A 182 3.54 -12.29 16.64
N GLY A 183 2.87 -11.15 16.85
CA GLY A 183 3.10 -9.91 16.14
C GLY A 183 2.29 -9.76 14.85
N SER A 184 1.46 -10.74 14.48
CA SER A 184 0.58 -10.67 13.31
C SER A 184 -0.52 -9.62 13.42
N GLU A 185 -0.89 -9.20 14.64
CA GLU A 185 -1.87 -8.13 14.92
C GLU A 185 -1.20 -6.80 15.34
N PHE A 186 0.12 -6.69 15.21
CA PHE A 186 0.83 -5.44 15.53
C PHE A 186 0.40 -4.31 14.58
N VAL A 187 0.10 -3.13 15.12
CA VAL A 187 -0.30 -1.96 14.32
C VAL A 187 0.53 -0.76 14.77
N PHE A 188 1.15 -0.08 13.79
CA PHE A 188 1.85 1.18 14.05
C PHE A 188 0.85 2.31 14.27
N SER A 189 1.08 3.10 15.31
CA SER A 189 0.24 4.24 15.69
C SER A 189 0.12 5.29 14.56
N ILE A 190 1.13 5.40 13.70
CA ILE A 190 1.10 6.32 12.55
C ILE A 190 0.21 5.79 11.42
N TYR A 191 0.10 4.48 11.25
CA TYR A 191 -0.69 3.87 10.16
C TYR A 191 -2.20 3.95 10.42
N GLU A 192 -2.64 4.04 11.68
CA GLU A 192 -4.06 4.24 12.02
C GLU A 192 -4.66 5.52 11.41
N LYS A 193 -3.83 6.51 11.08
CA LYS A 193 -4.24 7.80 10.53
C LYS A 193 -4.08 7.89 9.02
N GLU A 194 -3.50 6.88 8.39
CA GLU A 194 -3.16 6.88 6.97
C GLU A 194 -4.15 6.05 6.17
N LEU A 195 -4.48 6.53 4.96
CA LEU A 195 -5.25 5.73 4.00
C LEU A 195 -4.29 4.79 3.26
N VAL A 196 -4.36 3.50 3.56
CA VAL A 196 -3.58 2.44 2.91
C VAL A 196 -4.48 1.66 1.96
N VAL A 197 -4.08 1.56 0.69
CA VAL A 197 -4.79 0.78 -0.33
C VAL A 197 -3.78 -0.07 -1.08
N GLY A 198 -3.95 -1.41 -1.06
CA GLY A 198 -3.04 -2.33 -1.76
C GLY A 198 -1.58 -2.18 -1.33
N ASP A 199 -1.31 -2.09 -0.02
CA ASP A 199 0.01 -1.84 0.58
C ASP A 199 0.65 -0.48 0.25
N ILE A 200 -0.12 0.48 -0.29
CA ILE A 200 0.38 1.80 -0.67
C ILE A 200 -0.26 2.89 0.20
N PHE A 201 0.59 3.76 0.76
CA PHE A 201 0.19 4.97 1.46
C PHE A 201 -0.26 6.03 0.47
N VAL A 202 -1.58 6.18 0.32
CA VAL A 202 -2.20 7.03 -0.71
C VAL A 202 -1.75 8.49 -0.60
N ARG A 203 -1.59 9.00 0.62
CA ARG A 203 -1.08 10.36 0.87
C ARG A 203 0.30 10.56 0.25
N VAL A 204 1.25 9.68 0.59
CA VAL A 204 2.64 9.78 0.13
C VAL A 204 2.72 9.60 -1.38
N TYR A 205 1.90 8.71 -1.96
CA TYR A 205 1.81 8.58 -3.41
C TYR A 205 1.31 9.85 -4.10
N ASN A 206 0.29 10.53 -3.56
CA ASN A 206 -0.19 11.78 -4.12
C ASN A 206 0.83 12.93 -4.03
N GLU A 207 1.65 12.94 -2.99
CA GLU A 207 2.78 13.87 -2.85
C GLU A 207 3.93 13.54 -3.84
N GLN A 208 4.07 12.26 -4.21
CA GLN A 208 5.12 11.74 -5.10
C GLN A 208 4.52 11.00 -6.32
N PRO A 209 3.74 11.67 -7.20
CA PRO A 209 2.89 10.99 -8.18
C PRO A 209 3.68 10.23 -9.26
N THR A 210 4.94 10.62 -9.51
CA THR A 210 5.83 9.99 -10.48
C THR A 210 6.64 8.83 -9.90
N PHE A 211 6.38 8.42 -8.65
CA PHE A 211 7.09 7.30 -8.03
C PHE A 211 6.80 5.99 -8.79
N PRO A 212 7.83 5.21 -9.17
CA PRO A 212 7.64 3.98 -9.92
C PRO A 212 6.99 2.90 -9.04
N LEU A 213 5.79 2.45 -9.42
CA LEU A 213 5.07 1.40 -8.71
C LEU A 213 5.49 0.01 -9.23
N GLU A 214 5.55 -0.98 -8.34
CA GLU A 214 5.89 -2.38 -8.68
C GLU A 214 4.80 -2.99 -9.57
N VAL A 215 3.52 -2.77 -9.24
CA VAL A 215 2.37 -3.28 -10.01
C VAL A 215 1.26 -2.20 -10.10
N PRO A 216 1.39 -1.22 -11.01
CA PRO A 216 0.45 -0.10 -11.13
C PRO A 216 -1.02 -0.52 -11.36
N GLN A 217 -1.23 -1.58 -12.14
CA GLN A 217 -2.57 -2.09 -12.47
C GLN A 217 -3.29 -2.66 -11.23
N ALA A 218 -2.57 -3.40 -10.38
CA ALA A 218 -3.13 -3.95 -9.15
C ALA A 218 -3.50 -2.85 -8.15
N PHE A 219 -2.68 -1.79 -8.09
CA PHE A 219 -3.00 -0.63 -7.27
C PHE A 219 -4.22 0.13 -7.79
N ALA A 220 -4.33 0.37 -9.11
CA ALA A 220 -5.51 0.99 -9.71
C ALA A 220 -6.80 0.19 -9.43
N ALA A 221 -6.75 -1.14 -9.56
CA ALA A 221 -7.88 -2.01 -9.22
C ALA A 221 -8.25 -1.90 -7.73
N SER A 222 -7.26 -1.94 -6.83
CA SER A 222 -7.47 -1.80 -5.39
C SER A 222 -8.06 -0.44 -5.01
N LEU A 223 -7.66 0.64 -5.69
CA LEU A 223 -8.24 1.99 -5.52
C LEU A 223 -9.70 2.00 -5.95
N LEU A 224 -10.04 1.40 -7.10
CA LEU A 224 -11.42 1.31 -7.56
C LEU A 224 -12.30 0.52 -6.60
N ASP A 225 -11.83 -0.62 -6.09
CA ASP A 225 -12.56 -1.41 -5.09
C ASP A 225 -12.78 -0.63 -3.79
N SER A 226 -11.74 0.10 -3.33
CA SER A 226 -11.85 0.99 -2.18
C SER A 226 -12.89 2.09 -2.42
N LEU A 227 -12.88 2.72 -3.60
CA LEU A 227 -13.86 3.73 -3.99
C LEU A 227 -15.29 3.18 -4.08
N VAL A 228 -15.48 1.92 -4.49
CA VAL A 228 -16.80 1.26 -4.46
C VAL A 228 -17.34 1.23 -3.03
N SER A 229 -16.51 0.79 -2.09
CA SER A 229 -16.91 0.71 -0.68
C SER A 229 -17.23 2.10 -0.09
N GLN A 230 -16.42 3.11 -0.42
CA GLN A 230 -16.61 4.49 0.03
C GLN A 230 -17.86 5.13 -0.60
N ALA A 231 -18.13 4.91 -1.88
CA ALA A 231 -19.31 5.47 -2.54
C ALA A 231 -20.63 4.91 -1.98
N GLN A 232 -20.67 3.60 -1.68
CA GLN A 232 -21.84 2.98 -1.04
C GLN A 232 -22.11 3.62 0.32
N TYR A 233 -21.05 3.88 1.10
CA TYR A 233 -21.13 4.55 2.37
C TYR A 233 -21.62 6.00 2.21
N LEU A 234 -21.00 6.78 1.31
CA LEU A 234 -21.38 8.16 1.02
C LEU A 234 -22.84 8.29 0.56
N HIS A 235 -23.33 7.41 -0.32
CA HIS A 235 -24.72 7.42 -0.75
C HIS A 235 -25.70 7.12 0.39
N THR A 236 -25.35 6.17 1.27
CA THR A 236 -26.16 5.86 2.45
C THR A 236 -26.25 7.06 3.38
N LEU A 237 -25.12 7.73 3.64
CA LEU A 237 -25.08 8.91 4.49
C LEU A 237 -25.83 10.11 3.90
N MET A 238 -25.68 10.36 2.60
CA MET A 238 -26.38 11.46 1.92
C MET A 238 -27.89 11.23 1.78
N ALA A 239 -28.36 9.98 1.86
CA ALA A 239 -29.78 9.66 1.93
C ALA A 239 -30.37 9.87 3.34
N ILE A 240 -29.52 9.93 4.39
CA ILE A 240 -29.93 10.04 5.79
C ILE A 240 -29.92 11.49 6.32
N THR A 241 -29.44 12.45 5.54
CA THR A 241 -29.33 13.86 5.97
C THR A 241 -30.65 14.64 5.91
N GLU A 242 -31.50 14.44 6.93
CA GLU A 242 -32.37 15.49 7.50
C GLU A 242 -32.02 15.84 8.96
N THR A 243 -30.94 15.28 9.55
CA THR A 243 -30.62 15.49 10.98
C THR A 243 -29.14 15.83 11.26
N GLU A 244 -28.92 17.10 11.65
CA GLU A 244 -27.96 17.62 12.63
C GLU A 244 -26.42 17.38 12.52
N ARG A 245 -25.72 18.49 12.21
CA ARG A 245 -24.36 19.01 12.55
C ARG A 245 -23.28 18.19 13.29
N LEU A 246 -23.55 17.10 14.01
CA LEU A 246 -22.52 16.28 14.68
C LEU A 246 -21.80 15.33 13.71
N GLU A 247 -22.39 15.02 12.56
CA GLU A 247 -21.83 14.11 11.56
C GLU A 247 -20.80 14.77 10.61
N LEU A 248 -20.66 16.10 10.63
CA LEU A 248 -19.78 16.87 9.72
C LEU A 248 -18.29 16.46 9.79
N GLN A 249 -17.82 15.95 10.94
CA GLN A 249 -16.43 15.48 11.09
C GLN A 249 -16.22 14.10 10.46
N GLN A 250 -17.11 13.13 10.70
CA GLN A 250 -17.01 11.77 10.12
C GLN A 250 -17.33 11.77 8.61
N HIS A 251 -18.29 12.59 8.17
CA HIS A 251 -18.55 12.86 6.75
C HIS A 251 -17.31 13.46 6.07
N GLY A 252 -16.60 14.35 6.77
CA GLY A 252 -15.42 15.02 6.25
C GLY A 252 -14.23 14.07 6.02
N GLU A 253 -13.99 13.12 6.92
CA GLU A 253 -12.89 12.16 6.77
C GLU A 253 -13.12 11.17 5.63
N GLN A 254 -14.33 10.63 5.51
CA GLN A 254 -14.67 9.69 4.42
C GLN A 254 -14.67 10.38 3.05
N LEU A 255 -15.18 11.62 2.99
CA LEU A 255 -15.07 12.41 1.77
C LEU A 255 -13.61 12.69 1.40
N ARG A 256 -12.75 13.02 2.38
CA ARG A 256 -11.31 13.20 2.16
C ARG A 256 -10.63 11.94 1.67
N HIS A 257 -10.96 10.77 2.21
CA HIS A 257 -10.41 9.51 1.74
C HIS A 257 -10.84 9.19 0.30
N ALA A 258 -12.08 9.48 -0.08
CA ALA A 258 -12.54 9.35 -1.46
C ALA A 258 -11.84 10.34 -2.40
N GLU A 259 -11.65 11.58 -1.98
CA GLU A 259 -10.85 12.57 -2.73
C GLU A 259 -9.40 12.11 -2.89
N MET A 260 -8.75 11.64 -1.83
CA MET A 260 -7.38 11.13 -1.88
C MET A 260 -7.26 9.90 -2.79
N GLY A 261 -8.22 8.98 -2.72
CA GLY A 261 -8.25 7.79 -3.58
C GLY A 261 -8.45 8.13 -5.06
N LEU A 262 -9.33 9.08 -5.38
CA LEU A 262 -9.52 9.57 -6.76
C LEU A 262 -8.29 10.31 -7.28
N GLU A 263 -7.66 11.14 -6.44
CA GLU A 263 -6.41 11.84 -6.78
C GLU A 263 -5.30 10.82 -7.10
N ALA A 264 -5.18 9.76 -6.30
CA ALA A 264 -4.24 8.68 -6.56
C ALA A 264 -4.58 7.95 -7.87
N LEU A 265 -5.86 7.66 -8.12
CA LEU A 265 -6.29 7.04 -9.36
C LEU A 265 -5.94 7.91 -10.58
N CYS A 266 -6.16 9.23 -10.51
CA CYS A 266 -5.71 10.17 -11.53
C CYS A 266 -4.20 10.08 -11.78
N ASN A 267 -3.41 10.07 -10.70
CA ASN A 267 -1.94 10.02 -10.77
C ASN A 267 -1.43 8.71 -11.38
N VAL A 268 -2.00 7.57 -10.98
CA VAL A 268 -1.66 6.26 -11.53
C VAL A 268 -1.91 6.23 -13.03
N ILE A 269 -3.11 6.66 -13.45
CA ILE A 269 -3.53 6.63 -14.85
C ILE A 269 -2.64 7.53 -15.71
N LYS A 270 -2.32 8.74 -15.24
CA LYS A 270 -1.49 9.68 -16.01
C LYS A 270 -0.05 9.18 -16.19
N ASN A 271 0.51 8.56 -15.16
CA ASN A 271 1.94 8.25 -15.11
C ASN A 271 2.28 6.81 -15.51
N ASN A 272 1.29 5.91 -15.61
CA ASN A 272 1.50 4.51 -15.96
C ASN A 272 0.56 4.12 -17.12
N PRO A 273 1.09 3.94 -18.34
CA PRO A 273 0.28 3.49 -19.47
C PRO A 273 -0.32 2.10 -19.17
N ASP A 274 -1.45 1.79 -19.82
CA ASP A 274 -2.18 0.51 -19.70
C ASP A 274 -2.88 0.29 -18.35
N THR A 275 -2.99 1.33 -17.52
CA THR A 275 -3.78 1.27 -16.28
C THR A 275 -5.22 1.75 -16.48
N GLU A 276 -5.50 2.50 -17.55
CA GLU A 276 -6.84 3.01 -17.90
C GLU A 276 -7.87 1.87 -17.99
N GLY A 277 -7.44 0.72 -18.52
CA GLY A 277 -8.29 -0.45 -18.72
C GLY A 277 -8.91 -1.00 -17.43
N GLN A 278 -8.30 -0.74 -16.27
CA GLN A 278 -8.86 -1.14 -14.97
C GLN A 278 -10.16 -0.40 -14.63
N CYS A 279 -10.40 0.78 -15.23
CA CYS A 279 -11.65 1.52 -15.02
C CYS A 279 -12.86 0.91 -15.75
N ILE A 280 -12.64 -0.02 -16.70
CA ILE A 280 -13.71 -0.70 -17.44
C ILE A 280 -14.57 -1.50 -16.45
N GLY A 281 -15.89 -1.26 -16.49
CA GLY A 281 -16.83 -1.86 -15.54
C GLY A 281 -17.13 -1.00 -14.29
N HIS A 282 -16.26 -0.05 -13.94
CA HIS A 282 -16.43 0.85 -12.79
C HIS A 282 -17.01 2.23 -13.17
N PHE A 283 -17.33 2.47 -14.44
CA PHE A 283 -17.85 3.76 -14.88
C PHE A 283 -19.13 4.20 -14.17
N LYS A 284 -20.08 3.29 -13.91
CA LYS A 284 -21.31 3.61 -13.16
C LYS A 284 -21.02 4.19 -11.77
N LEU A 285 -19.97 3.72 -11.10
CA LEU A 285 -19.49 4.24 -9.82
C LEU A 285 -18.95 5.66 -9.97
N LEU A 286 -18.06 5.89 -10.94
CA LEU A 286 -17.51 7.23 -11.19
C LEU A 286 -18.65 8.23 -11.48
N PHE A 287 -19.65 7.82 -12.26
CA PHE A 287 -20.82 8.68 -12.50
C PHE A 287 -21.72 8.87 -11.27
N SER A 288 -21.77 7.91 -10.34
CA SER A 288 -22.51 8.10 -9.10
C SER A 288 -21.82 9.13 -8.19
N LEU A 289 -20.48 9.11 -8.13
CA LEU A 289 -19.67 10.11 -7.41
C LEU A 289 -19.83 11.51 -8.02
N LEU A 290 -19.92 11.64 -9.34
CA LEU A 290 -20.19 12.93 -10.00
C LEU A 290 -21.55 13.55 -9.63
N ARG A 291 -22.53 12.73 -9.21
CA ARG A 291 -23.87 13.21 -8.85
C ARG A 291 -23.99 13.70 -7.41
N ILE A 292 -22.92 13.57 -6.62
CA ILE A 292 -22.89 14.03 -5.23
C ILE A 292 -22.82 15.57 -5.20
N HIS A 293 -23.94 16.21 -4.87
CA HIS A 293 -24.03 17.66 -4.76
C HIS A 293 -23.28 18.18 -3.53
N GLY A 294 -22.54 19.29 -3.69
CA GLY A 294 -21.81 19.94 -2.60
C GLY A 294 -20.35 19.51 -2.44
N ALA A 295 -19.90 18.47 -3.15
CA ALA A 295 -18.52 17.97 -3.13
C ALA A 295 -17.74 18.38 -4.40
N GLY A 296 -17.46 19.68 -4.55
CA GLY A 296 -16.86 20.21 -5.78
C GLY A 296 -15.50 19.58 -6.14
N ARG A 297 -14.63 19.32 -5.14
CA ARG A 297 -13.32 18.68 -5.37
C ARG A 297 -13.46 17.23 -5.80
N LEU A 298 -14.30 16.45 -5.12
CA LEU A 298 -14.64 15.08 -5.51
C LEU A 298 -15.15 15.01 -6.97
N GLN A 299 -16.06 15.91 -7.34
CA GLN A 299 -16.61 15.98 -8.69
C GLN A 299 -15.54 16.34 -9.73
N GLN A 300 -14.63 17.27 -9.40
CA GLN A 300 -13.52 17.65 -10.26
C GLN A 300 -12.53 16.49 -10.49
N LEU A 301 -12.10 15.82 -9.42
CA LEU A 301 -11.18 14.67 -9.51
C LEU A 301 -11.80 13.51 -10.29
N THR A 302 -13.08 13.24 -10.06
CA THR A 302 -13.79 12.19 -10.81
C THR A 302 -13.86 12.51 -12.30
N LEU A 303 -14.13 13.76 -12.66
CA LEU A 303 -14.11 14.22 -14.06
C LEU A 303 -12.72 14.09 -14.67
N GLU A 304 -11.67 14.37 -13.89
CA GLU A 304 -10.29 14.22 -14.32
C GLU A 304 -9.91 12.75 -14.58
N VAL A 305 -10.34 11.80 -13.73
CA VAL A 305 -10.22 10.36 -14.00
C VAL A 305 -10.89 10.02 -15.34
N ILE A 306 -12.14 10.46 -15.54
CA ILE A 306 -12.89 10.18 -16.78
C ILE A 306 -12.17 10.77 -17.99
N ASN A 307 -11.63 11.99 -17.88
CA ASN A 307 -10.88 12.61 -18.96
C ASN A 307 -9.62 11.80 -19.30
N ASN A 308 -8.85 11.37 -18.30
CA ASN A 308 -7.60 10.64 -18.51
C ASN A 308 -7.84 9.30 -19.20
N VAL A 309 -8.92 8.58 -18.89
CA VAL A 309 -9.22 7.30 -19.55
C VAL A 309 -9.78 7.46 -20.96
N THR A 310 -10.18 8.67 -21.39
CA THR A 310 -10.69 8.89 -22.76
C THR A 310 -9.62 8.75 -23.85
N SER A 311 -8.34 8.68 -23.48
CA SER A 311 -7.25 8.30 -24.38
C SER A 311 -7.42 6.86 -24.93
N ASN A 312 -8.05 5.98 -24.15
CA ASN A 312 -8.26 4.57 -24.48
C ASN A 312 -9.66 4.35 -25.10
N GLN A 313 -9.69 3.81 -26.33
CA GLN A 313 -10.94 3.60 -27.09
C GLN A 313 -11.89 2.56 -26.46
N ASP A 314 -11.35 1.57 -25.74
CA ASP A 314 -12.17 0.58 -25.03
C ASP A 314 -12.89 1.23 -23.85
N CYS A 315 -12.20 2.14 -23.15
CA CYS A 315 -12.79 2.96 -22.09
C CYS A 315 -13.88 3.88 -22.66
N VAL A 316 -13.64 4.57 -23.78
CA VAL A 316 -14.65 5.42 -24.45
C VAL A 316 -15.89 4.61 -24.83
N THR A 317 -15.71 3.37 -25.31
CA THR A 317 -16.83 2.49 -25.66
C THR A 317 -17.63 2.06 -24.43
N SER A 318 -16.96 1.68 -23.34
CA SER A 318 -17.62 1.31 -22.08
C SER A 318 -18.34 2.49 -21.41
N ILE A 319 -17.76 3.70 -21.52
CA ILE A 319 -18.41 4.96 -21.15
C ILE A 319 -19.70 5.13 -21.97
N ALA A 320 -19.64 5.02 -23.30
CA ALA A 320 -20.82 5.19 -24.16
C ALA A 320 -21.99 4.27 -23.78
N GLU A 321 -21.71 3.07 -23.27
CA GLU A 321 -22.72 2.10 -22.82
C GLU A 321 -23.41 2.47 -21.50
N SER A 322 -22.85 3.41 -20.74
CA SER A 322 -23.37 3.84 -19.44
C SER A 322 -24.36 5.02 -19.51
N SER A 323 -24.74 5.51 -20.71
CA SER A 323 -25.77 6.56 -20.95
C SER A 323 -25.58 7.89 -20.20
N ILE A 324 -24.36 8.42 -20.27
CA ILE A 324 -23.81 9.40 -19.32
C ILE A 324 -24.09 10.86 -19.67
N LEU A 325 -24.47 11.15 -20.92
CA LEU A 325 -24.41 12.51 -21.45
C LEU A 325 -25.22 13.52 -20.62
N SER A 326 -26.34 13.08 -20.05
CA SER A 326 -27.16 13.91 -19.16
C SER A 326 -26.41 14.37 -17.91
N SER A 327 -25.62 13.48 -17.29
CA SER A 327 -24.85 13.79 -16.09
C SER A 327 -23.72 14.80 -16.39
N LEU A 328 -23.02 14.64 -17.52
CA LEU A 328 -21.97 15.57 -17.93
C LEU A 328 -22.52 16.96 -18.31
N LEU A 329 -23.69 17.01 -18.96
CA LEU A 329 -24.34 18.28 -19.30
C LEU A 329 -24.82 19.04 -18.04
N LEU A 330 -25.27 18.33 -17.01
CA LEU A 330 -25.63 18.94 -15.72
C LEU A 330 -24.40 19.56 -15.03
N LEU A 331 -23.21 18.94 -15.17
CA LEU A 331 -21.97 19.45 -14.59
C LEU A 331 -21.51 20.79 -15.17
N LEU A 332 -21.83 21.10 -16.44
CA LEU A 332 -21.56 22.43 -17.04
C LEU A 332 -22.22 23.57 -16.28
N HIS A 333 -23.36 23.30 -15.65
CA HIS A 333 -24.10 24.27 -14.84
C HIS A 333 -23.68 24.25 -13.37
N SER A 334 -23.46 23.06 -12.78
CA SER A 334 -23.17 22.92 -11.35
C SER A 334 -21.71 23.18 -10.97
N LEU A 335 -20.75 22.96 -11.87
CA LEU A 335 -19.32 23.26 -11.64
C LEU A 335 -18.79 24.27 -12.68
N PRO A 336 -18.90 25.59 -12.40
CA PRO A 336 -18.34 26.60 -13.29
C PRO A 336 -16.80 26.51 -13.41
N SER A 337 -16.11 26.08 -12.35
CA SER A 337 -14.65 26.01 -12.28
C SER A 337 -14.00 24.95 -13.17
N SER A 338 -14.72 23.87 -13.50
CA SER A 338 -14.21 22.77 -14.33
C SER A 338 -14.86 22.70 -15.72
N ARG A 339 -15.52 23.77 -16.17
CA ARG A 339 -16.21 23.81 -17.48
C ARG A 339 -15.30 23.43 -18.66
N GLN A 340 -14.05 23.87 -18.65
CA GLN A 340 -13.10 23.53 -19.71
C GLN A 340 -12.84 22.02 -19.75
N LEU A 341 -12.59 21.40 -18.60
CA LEU A 341 -12.37 19.96 -18.50
C LEU A 341 -13.61 19.18 -18.95
N VAL A 342 -14.82 19.63 -18.58
CA VAL A 342 -16.08 19.00 -19.05
C VAL A 342 -16.18 19.06 -20.57
N LEU A 343 -15.83 20.20 -21.19
CA LEU A 343 -15.85 20.35 -22.65
C LEU A 343 -14.79 19.49 -23.34
N GLU A 344 -13.58 19.38 -22.78
CA GLU A 344 -12.52 18.51 -23.28
C GLU A 344 -12.94 17.04 -23.23
N THR A 345 -13.52 16.59 -22.12
CA THR A 345 -14.06 15.23 -21.99
C THR A 345 -15.23 14.99 -22.94
N LEU A 346 -16.15 15.94 -23.10
CA LEU A 346 -17.23 15.82 -24.08
C LEU A 346 -16.67 15.73 -25.51
N TYR A 347 -15.65 16.52 -25.83
CA TYR A 347 -14.98 16.48 -27.13
C TYR A 347 -14.30 15.13 -27.39
N SER A 348 -13.55 14.58 -26.44
CA SER A 348 -12.91 13.27 -26.61
C SER A 348 -13.93 12.15 -26.77
N LEU A 349 -15.06 12.22 -26.06
CA LEU A 349 -16.16 11.28 -26.18
C LEU A 349 -16.94 11.38 -27.51
N THR A 350 -16.91 12.52 -28.21
CA THR A 350 -17.50 12.64 -29.56
C THR A 350 -16.83 11.76 -30.61
N SER A 351 -15.67 11.16 -30.31
CA SER A 351 -15.08 10.13 -31.17
C SER A 351 -15.99 8.91 -31.35
N ASN A 352 -16.91 8.64 -30.41
CA ASN A 352 -17.82 7.51 -30.47
C ASN A 352 -19.19 7.87 -31.06
N THR A 353 -19.58 7.19 -32.14
CA THR A 353 -20.85 7.44 -32.85
C THR A 353 -22.10 7.15 -32.01
N LYS A 354 -22.05 6.28 -30.99
CA LYS A 354 -23.17 6.07 -30.06
C LYS A 354 -23.41 7.31 -29.21
N ILE A 355 -22.34 7.94 -28.72
CA ILE A 355 -22.41 9.16 -27.91
C ILE A 355 -22.93 10.33 -28.76
N ILE A 356 -22.50 10.45 -30.02
CA ILE A 356 -23.06 11.45 -30.95
C ILE A 356 -24.57 11.22 -31.13
N LYS A 357 -25.02 9.99 -31.35
CA LYS A 357 -26.46 9.69 -31.49
C LYS A 357 -27.26 10.03 -30.22
N GLU A 358 -26.72 9.71 -29.05
CA GLU A 358 -27.32 10.11 -27.77
C GLU A 358 -27.36 11.64 -27.62
N ALA A 359 -26.31 12.34 -28.04
CA ALA A 359 -26.22 13.80 -28.00
C ALA A 359 -27.16 14.49 -28.97
N VAL A 360 -27.34 13.96 -30.18
CA VAL A 360 -28.32 14.46 -31.13
C VAL A 360 -29.74 14.26 -30.58
N ASN A 361 -30.07 13.06 -30.10
CA ASN A 361 -31.40 12.77 -29.55
C ASN A 361 -31.72 13.63 -28.31
N LYS A 362 -30.76 13.84 -27.40
CA LYS A 362 -30.94 14.70 -26.21
C LYS A 362 -30.83 16.19 -26.53
N GLY A 363 -30.03 16.55 -27.53
CA GLY A 363 -29.89 17.90 -28.06
C GLY A 363 -31.15 18.39 -28.77
N GLU A 364 -31.85 17.52 -29.49
CA GLU A 364 -33.19 17.78 -30.05
C GLU A 364 -34.21 18.10 -28.94
N LEU A 365 -34.14 17.39 -27.80
CA LEU A 365 -34.97 17.65 -26.62
C LEU A 365 -34.61 18.95 -25.88
N LEU A 366 -33.32 19.32 -25.82
CA LEU A 366 -32.84 20.53 -25.13
C LEU A 366 -32.93 21.80 -25.98
N ALA A 367 -32.88 21.69 -27.32
CA ALA A 367 -33.12 22.79 -28.25
C ALA A 367 -34.54 23.37 -28.11
N GLN A 368 -35.51 22.57 -27.63
CA GLN A 368 -36.85 23.04 -27.30
C GLN A 368 -36.90 23.93 -26.03
N HIS A 369 -35.87 23.92 -25.17
CA HIS A 369 -35.83 24.62 -23.88
C HIS A 369 -34.85 25.81 -23.79
N LYS A 370 -34.22 26.27 -24.89
CA LYS A 370 -33.37 27.49 -24.94
C LYS A 370 -32.18 27.53 -23.94
N VAL A 371 -31.45 26.43 -23.72
CA VAL A 371 -30.30 26.44 -22.78
C VAL A 371 -28.91 26.31 -23.42
N PHE A 372 -28.77 25.98 -24.71
CA PHE A 372 -27.44 25.75 -25.30
C PHE A 372 -27.19 26.51 -26.61
N HIS A 373 -26.62 27.72 -26.49
CA HIS A 373 -26.03 28.44 -27.63
C HIS A 373 -24.49 28.28 -27.70
N ASN A 374 -23.86 27.65 -26.70
CA ASN A 374 -22.40 27.47 -26.61
C ASN A 374 -21.89 26.04 -26.88
N VAL A 375 -22.76 25.03 -26.96
CA VAL A 375 -22.36 23.62 -27.22
C VAL A 375 -22.58 23.21 -28.66
N SER A 376 -23.50 23.88 -29.37
CA SER A 376 -23.82 23.59 -30.78
C SER A 376 -22.59 23.72 -31.69
N SER A 377 -21.69 24.65 -31.41
CA SER A 377 -20.45 24.84 -32.17
C SER A 377 -19.46 23.68 -32.03
N VAL A 378 -19.45 22.93 -30.92
CA VAL A 378 -18.53 21.79 -30.71
C VAL A 378 -19.02 20.54 -31.45
N PHE A 379 -20.34 20.33 -31.52
CA PHE A 379 -20.92 19.14 -32.15
C PHE A 379 -21.21 19.32 -33.66
N LEU A 380 -21.45 20.54 -34.14
CA LEU A 380 -21.76 20.80 -35.56
C LEU A 380 -20.54 20.79 -36.50
N LEU A 381 -19.31 20.69 -35.99
CA LEU A 381 -18.08 20.69 -36.82
C LEU A 381 -17.65 19.30 -37.30
N LYS A 382 -18.37 18.23 -36.92
CA LYS A 382 -18.07 16.84 -37.32
C LYS A 382 -19.27 16.08 -37.93
N CYS A 383 -20.43 16.72 -38.09
CA CYS A 383 -21.47 16.28 -39.01
C CYS A 383 -21.25 16.95 -40.36
#